data_AF-A0A645IWC9-F1
#
_entry.id   AF-A0A645IWC9-F1
#
_cell.length_a   1.000
_cell.length_b   1.000
_cell.length_c   1.000
_cell.angle_alpha   90.00
_cell.angle_beta   90.00
_cell.angle_gamma   90.00
#
_symmetry.space_group_name_H-M   'P 1'
#
loop_
_entity.id
_entity.type
_entity.pdbx_description
1 polymer ?
#
loop_
_entity_poly.entity_id
_entity_poly.type
_entity_poly.pdbx_seq_one_letter_code
_entity_poly.pdbx_strand_id
1 'polypeptide(L)' 'MATIPIGDEKSCRFYFNEMKNIFEGLKMKSFKNINMEVLSIGMTGDYKIAIEEGSTLIRIGEGVFGKRNYNK' A
#
# COMPACT_ATOMS: atom_id res chain seq x y z
N MET A 1 -5.49 2.36 4.57
CA MET A 1 -4.95 1.05 4.16
C MET A 1 -5.66 0.64 2.89
N ALA A 2 -4.92 0.28 1.84
CA ALA A 2 -5.50 -0.26 0.62
C ALA A 2 -4.74 -1.51 0.17
N THR A 3 -5.51 -2.49 -0.29
CA THR A 3 -5.04 -3.67 -1.01
C THR A 3 -5.67 -3.60 -2.40
N ILE A 4 -4.83 -3.65 -3.42
CA ILE A 4 -5.28 -3.57 -4.81
C ILE A 4 -5.83 -4.92 -5.29
N PRO A 5 -6.77 -4.92 -6.23
CA PRO A 5 -7.25 -6.15 -6.86
C PRO A 5 -6.10 -6.87 -7.58
N ILE A 6 -6.23 -8.20 -7.70
CA ILE A 6 -5.25 -9.02 -8.42
C ILE A 6 -5.21 -8.54 -9.88
N GLY A 7 -4.05 -8.06 -10.30
CA GLY A 7 -3.83 -7.48 -11.63
C GLY A 7 -2.34 -7.51 -12.00
N ASP A 8 -2.01 -6.85 -13.10
CA ASP A 8 -0.64 -6.71 -13.59
C ASP A 8 0.09 -5.53 -12.92
N GLU A 9 1.41 -5.46 -13.08
CA GLU A 9 2.22 -4.40 -12.46
C GLU A 9 1.78 -3.00 -12.87
N LYS A 10 1.27 -2.80 -14.10
CA LYS A 10 0.78 -1.49 -14.55
C LYS A 10 -0.48 -1.08 -13.81
N SER A 11 -1.41 -2.02 -13.61
CA SER A 11 -2.59 -1.77 -12.79
C SER A 11 -2.20 -1.44 -11.35
N CYS A 12 -1.21 -2.15 -10.79
CA CYS A 12 -0.71 -1.87 -9.45
C CYS A 12 -0.18 -0.44 -9.32
N ARG A 13 0.68 -0.01 -10.27
CA ARG A 13 1.21 1.35 -10.32
C ARG A 13 0.13 2.40 -10.45
N PHE A 14 -0.83 2.18 -11.36
CA PHE A 14 -1.95 3.10 -11.55
C PHE A 14 -2.70 3.35 -10.24
N TYR A 15 -3.12 2.29 -9.54
CA TYR A 15 -3.88 2.43 -8.30
C TYR A 15 -3.04 3.00 -7.15
N PHE A 16 -1.76 2.65 -7.04
CA PHE A 16 -0.88 3.23 -6.02
C PHE A 16 -0.65 4.72 -6.24
N ASN A 17 -0.46 5.14 -7.49
CA ASN A 17 -0.34 6.56 -7.84
C ASN A 17 -1.63 7.33 -7.51
N GLU A 18 -2.81 6.78 -7.84
CA GLU A 18 -4.09 7.39 -7.48
C GLU A 18 -4.26 7.51 -5.96
N MET A 19 -3.88 6.46 -5.21
CA MET A 19 -3.91 6.49 -3.74
C MET A 19 -2.97 7.58 -3.18
N LYS A 20 -1.79 7.74 -3.78
CA LYS A 20 -0.83 8.79 -3.42
C LYS A 20 -1.40 10.19 -3.68
N ASN A 21 -2.03 10.40 -4.83
CA ASN A 21 -2.68 11.67 -5.16
C ASN A 21 -3.75 12.05 -4.14
N ILE A 22 -4.58 11.09 -3.73
CA ILE A 22 -5.58 11.28 -2.67
C ILE A 22 -4.89 11.59 -1.34
N PHE A 23 -3.84 10.85 -0.99
CA PHE A 23 -3.08 11.06 0.25
C PHE A 23 -2.47 12.46 0.33
N GLU A 24 -1.80 12.92 -0.73
CA GLU A 24 -1.23 14.27 -0.79
C GLU A 24 -2.33 15.35 -0.75
N GLY A 25 -3.44 15.13 -1.46
CA GLY A 25 -4.60 16.04 -1.39
C GLY A 25 -5.23 16.12 -0.01
N LEU A 26 -5.23 15.02 0.75
CA LEU A 26 -5.67 15.01 2.16
C LEU A 26 -4.64 15.62 3.10
N LYS A 27 -3.34 15.42 2.83
CA LYS A 27 -2.25 15.99 3.62
C LYS A 27 -2.19 17.52 3.52
N MET A 28 -2.53 18.07 2.36
CA MET A 28 -2.67 19.52 2.17
C MET A 28 -3.86 20.11 2.95
N LYS A 29 -4.88 19.29 3.23
CA LYS A 29 -6.03 19.72 4.04
C LYS A 29 -5.64 19.61 5.51
N SER A 30 -5.51 20.76 6.18
CA SER A 30 -5.25 20.77 7.61
C SER A 30 -6.50 20.32 8.36
N PHE A 31 -6.39 19.20 9.06
CA PHE A 31 -7.44 18.64 9.90
C PHE A 31 -7.02 18.76 11.37
N LYS A 32 -7.93 19.22 12.22
CA LYS A 32 -7.67 19.31 13.66
C LYS A 32 -7.39 17.92 14.23
N ASN A 33 -6.24 17.74 14.89
CA ASN A 33 -5.79 16.49 15.52
C ASN A 33 -5.56 15.30 14.57
N ILE A 34 -5.43 15.52 13.26
CA ILE A 34 -5.11 14.45 12.31
C ILE A 34 -3.82 14.84 11.57
N ASN A 35 -2.89 13.91 11.50
CA ASN A 35 -1.64 14.08 10.77
C ASN A 35 -1.50 12.96 9.73
N MET A 36 -1.40 13.35 8.46
CA MET A 36 -1.32 12.44 7.33
C MET A 36 0.16 12.14 7.02
N GLU A 37 0.77 11.30 7.84
CA GLU A 37 2.19 10.91 7.71
C GLU A 37 2.38 9.55 7.04
N VAL A 38 1.41 8.67 7.19
CA VAL A 38 1.54 7.26 6.80
C VAL A 38 0.70 6.95 5.57
N LEU A 39 1.35 6.79 4.43
CA LEU A 39 0.79 6.13 3.26
C LEU A 39 1.05 4.63 3.35
N SER A 40 0.00 3.87 3.68
CA SER A 40 0.10 2.42 3.86
C SER A 40 -0.53 1.62 2.72
N ILE A 41 0.31 1.29 1.75
CA ILE A 41 0.01 0.52 0.54
C ILE A 41 1.07 -0.57 0.33
N GLY A 42 0.71 -1.66 -0.33
CA GLY A 42 1.61 -2.78 -0.59
C GLY A 42 1.51 -3.92 0.43
N MET A 43 1.52 -5.12 -0.13
CA MET A 43 1.46 -6.44 0.47
C MET A 43 2.63 -7.30 -0.04
N THR A 44 2.71 -8.57 0.37
CA THR A 44 3.80 -9.48 -0.03
C THR A 44 4.06 -9.57 -1.54
N GLY A 45 3.02 -9.48 -2.39
CA GLY A 45 3.16 -9.63 -3.85
C GLY A 45 3.57 -8.36 -4.61
N ASP A 46 3.33 -7.18 -4.04
CA ASP A 46 3.40 -5.89 -4.76
C ASP A 46 4.18 -4.81 -3.99
N TYR A 47 4.81 -5.18 -2.86
CA TYR A 47 5.53 -4.23 -1.99
C TYR A 47 6.65 -3.47 -2.71
N LYS A 48 7.31 -4.07 -3.72
CA LYS A 48 8.38 -3.40 -4.48
C LYS A 48 7.84 -2.19 -5.24
N ILE A 49 6.74 -2.38 -5.97
CA ILE A 49 6.04 -1.32 -6.69
C ILE A 49 5.49 -0.31 -5.69
N ALA A 50 4.93 -0.77 -4.57
CA ALA A 50 4.44 0.12 -3.53
C ALA A 50 5.55 1.05 -2.98
N ILE A 51 6.78 0.55 -2.80
CA ILE A 51 7.94 1.37 -2.38
C ILE A 51 8.28 2.40 -3.45
N GLU A 52 8.33 2.00 -4.73
CA GLU A 52 8.61 2.92 -5.86
C GLU A 52 7.57 4.05 -5.94
N GLU A 53 6.30 3.74 -5.65
CA GLU A 53 5.20 4.72 -5.66
C GLU A 53 5.14 5.60 -4.39
N GLY A 54 6.00 5.34 -3.39
CA GLY A 54 6.12 6.18 -2.20
C GLY A 54 5.39 5.67 -0.96
N SER A 55 5.15 4.36 -0.84
CA SER A 55 4.65 3.75 0.39
C SER A 55 5.60 4.00 1.55
N THR A 56 5.02 4.40 2.69
CA THR A 56 5.74 4.57 3.97
C THR A 56 5.54 3.37 4.90
N LEU A 57 4.54 2.53 4.61
CA LEU A 57 4.21 1.36 5.42
C LEU A 57 3.69 0.24 4.52
N ILE A 58 4.52 -0.78 4.32
CA ILE A 58 4.18 -2.03 3.63
C ILE A 58 3.79 -3.12 4.64
N ARG A 59 2.95 -4.06 4.23
CA ARG A 59 2.50 -5.17 5.08
C ARG A 59 2.90 -6.52 4.50
N ILE A 60 3.90 -7.19 5.08
CA ILE A 60 4.39 -8.47 4.56
C ILE A 60 3.95 -9.60 5.50
N GLY A 61 3.14 -10.53 4.98
CA GLY A 61 2.69 -11.73 5.71
C GLY A 61 3.46 -12.96 5.23
N GLU A 62 3.00 -13.58 4.15
CA GLU A 62 3.61 -14.79 3.57
C GLU A 62 5.10 -14.62 3.23
N GLY A 63 5.53 -13.40 2.87
CA GLY A 63 6.93 -13.14 2.56
C GLY A 63 7.87 -13.24 3.77
N VAL A 64 7.33 -13.11 5.00
CA VAL A 64 8.10 -13.25 6.24
C VAL A 64 7.82 -14.61 6.90
N PHE A 65 6.55 -15.02 6.95
CA PHE A 65 6.11 -16.21 7.71
C PHE A 65 5.95 -17.47 6.85
N GLY A 66 6.10 -17.37 5.53
CA GLY A 66 5.86 -18.46 4.59
C GLY A 66 4.38 -18.74 4.34
N LYS A 67 4.13 -19.73 3.47
CA LYS A 67 2.77 -20.16 3.11
C LYS A 67 2.03 -20.71 4.32
N ARG A 68 0.75 -20.36 4.41
CA ARG A 68 -0.14 -20.94 5.43
C ARG A 68 -0.31 -22.43 5.14
N ASN A 69 -0.04 -23.26 6.14
CA ASN A 69 -0.24 -24.69 6.03
C ASN A 69 -1.70 -25.02 6.37
N TYR A 70 -2.47 -25.47 5.37
CA TYR A 70 -3.89 -25.81 5.51
C TYR A 70 -4.15 -27.29 5.79
N ASN A 71 -3.11 -28.12 5.87
CA ASN A 71 -3.20 -29.56 6.11
C ASN A 71 -3.17 -29.93 7.61
N LYS A 72 -3.80 -29.12 8.46
CA LYS A 72 -3.91 -29.39 9.91
C LYS A 72 -5.37 -29.50 10.32
#